data_AF-A0A2V7MFT0-F1
#
_entry.id   AF-A0A2V7MFT0-F1
#
_cell.length_a   1.000
_cell.length_b   1.000
_cell.length_c   1.000
_cell.angle_alpha   90.00
_cell.angle_beta   90.00
_cell.angle_gamma   90.00
#
_symmetry.space_group_name_H-M   'P 1'
#
loop_
_entity.id
_entity.type
_entity.pdbx_description
1 polymer ?
#
loop_
_entity_poly.entity_id
_entity_poly.type
_entity_poly.pdbx_seq_one_letter_code
_entity_poly.pdbx_strand_id
1 'polypeptide(L)' 'MIKFTNVFKAFPKGGLALKDVSFHVAKGEFAFLTGHSGAG' A
#
# COMPACT_ATOMS: atom_id res chain seq x y z
N MET A 1 -12.95 6.05 6.08
CA MET A 1 -13.11 4.89 5.19
C MET A 1 -12.08 5.02 4.10
N ILE A 2 -11.05 4.18 4.10
CA ILE A 2 -9.92 4.27 3.17
C ILE A 2 -9.88 2.96 2.39
N LYS A 3 -9.99 2.99 1.07
CA LYS A 3 -10.01 1.80 0.23
C LYS A 3 -8.98 1.89 -0.89
N PHE A 4 -8.10 0.90 -0.93
CA PHE A 4 -7.18 0.65 -2.03
C PHE A 4 -7.73 -0.52 -2.85
N THR A 5 -7.69 -0.42 -4.17
CA THR A 5 -8.15 -1.49 -5.07
C THR A 5 -7.20 -1.55 -6.25
N ASN A 6 -6.48 -2.66 -6.36
CA ASN A 6 -5.51 -2.96 -7.41
C ASN A 6 -4.53 -1.81 -7.65
N VAL A 7 -3.94 -1.27 -6.57
CA VAL A 7 -3.07 -0.10 -6.68
C VAL A 7 -1.66 -0.51 -7.11
N PHE A 8 -1.17 0.16 -8.15
CA PHE A 8 0.20 0.06 -8.63
C PHE A 8 0.87 1.43 -8.54
N LYS A 9 2.15 1.45 -8.16
CA LYS A 9 2.98 2.65 -8.16
C LYS A 9 4.40 2.30 -8.54
N ALA A 10 4.95 3.00 -9.53
CA ALA A 10 6.36 2.95 -9.88
C ALA A 10 7.01 4.32 -9.71
N PHE A 11 8.31 4.31 -9.42
CA PHE A 11 9.17 5.48 -9.53
C PHE A 11 10.16 5.31 -10.68
N PRO A 12 10.59 6.40 -11.37
CA PRO A 12 11.37 6.32 -12.62
C PRO A 12 12.65 5.47 -12.57
N LYS A 13 13.26 5.30 -11.39
CA LYS A 13 14.54 4.57 -11.23
C LYS A 13 14.48 3.42 -10.20
N GLY A 14 13.29 3.08 -9.69
CA GLY A 14 13.14 2.17 -8.54
C GLY A 14 12.27 0.94 -8.77
N GLY A 15 11.71 0.77 -9.97
CA GLY A 15 10.72 -0.28 -10.23
C GLY A 15 9.37 0.00 -9.55
N LEU A 16 8.59 -1.06 -9.33
CA LEU A 16 7.31 -0.98 -8.63
C LEU A 16 7.55 -0.87 -7.12
N ALA A 17 7.12 0.26 -6.57
CA ALA A 17 6.99 0.50 -5.14
C ALA A 17 5.76 -0.24 -4.60
N LEU A 18 4.60 -0.06 -5.26
CA LEU A 18 3.39 -0.80 -4.96
C LEU A 18 3.02 -1.69 -6.15
N LYS A 19 2.73 -2.96 -5.88
CA LYS A 19 2.29 -3.94 -6.88
C LYS A 19 0.99 -4.60 -6.42
N ASP A 20 -0.10 -4.30 -7.12
CA ASP A 20 -1.43 -4.86 -6.90
C ASP A 20 -1.94 -4.77 -5.44
N VAL A 21 -1.77 -3.61 -4.82
CA VAL A 21 -2.12 -3.43 -3.41
C VAL A 21 -3.62 -3.19 -3.26
N SER A 22 -4.28 -4.03 -2.47
CA SER A 22 -5.71 -3.94 -2.14
C SER A 22 -5.94 -4.14 -0.65
N PHE A 23 -6.51 -3.13 0.01
CA PHE A 23 -6.94 -3.20 1.41
C PHE A 23 -8.00 -2.15 1.72
N HIS A 24 -8.70 -2.32 2.84
CA HIS A 24 -9.74 -1.40 3.30
C HIS A 24 -9.55 -1.14 4.79
N VAL A 25 -9.63 0.14 5.19
CA VAL A 25 -9.64 0.57 6.59
C VAL A 25 -11.01 1.19 6.87
N ALA A 26 -11.76 0.54 7.75
CA ALA A 26 -13.09 0.96 8.19
C ALA A 26 -13.04 2.24 9.04
N LYS A 27 -14.21 2.84 9.28
CA LYS A 27 -14.31 4.04 10.12
C LYS A 27 -13.98 3.68 11.57
N GLY A 28 -12.99 4.35 12.15
CA GLY A 28 -12.54 4.11 13.53
C GLY A 28 -11.58 2.92 13.68
N GLU A 29 -11.23 2.25 12.59
CA GLU A 29 -10.26 1.16 12.61
C GLU A 29 -8.84 1.70 12.78
N PHE A 30 -8.07 1.06 13.66
CA PHE A 30 -6.66 1.34 13.90
C PHE A 30 -5.83 0.18 13.31
N ALA A 31 -5.00 0.49 12.33
CA ALA A 31 -4.20 -0.51 11.62
C ALA A 31 -2.71 -0.15 11.67
N PHE A 32 -1.86 -1.18 11.76
CA PHE A 32 -0.42 -1.05 11.62
C PHE A 32 0.02 -1.58 10.25
N LEU A 33 0.83 -0.79 9.54
CA LEU A 33 1.52 -1.25 8.35
C LEU A 33 2.98 -1.53 8.72
N THR A 34 3.40 -2.77 8.56
CA THR A 34 4.75 -3.22 8.93
C THR A 34 5.44 -3.86 7.74
N GLY A 35 6.78 -3.95 7.81
CA GLY A 35 7.58 -4.52 6.75
C GLY A 35 9.04 -4.10 6.87
N HIS A 36 9.92 -4.81 6.16
CA HIS A 36 11.33 -4.46 6.05
C HIS A 36 11.51 -3.13 5.29
N SER A 37 12.71 -2.54 5.41
CA SER A 37 13.06 -1.35 4.63
C SER A 37 12.90 -1.62 3.13
N GLY A 38 12.16 -0.76 2.43
CA GLY A 38 11.89 -0.88 0.99
C GLY A 38 10.76 -1.85 0.59
N ALA A 39 9.95 -2.34 1.53
CA ALA A 39 8.84 -3.27 1.23
C ALA A 39 7.64 -2.65 0.49
N GLY A 40 7.61 -1.32 0.34
CA GLY A 40 6.58 -0.57 -0.36
C GLY A 40 7.08 0.79 -0.79
#